data_AF-A0A8H8XQY5-F1
#
_entry.id   AF-A0A8H8XQY5-F1
#
_cell.length_a   1.000
_cell.length_b   1.000
_cell.length_c   1.000
_cell.angle_alpha   90.00
_cell.angle_beta   90.00
_cell.angle_gamma   90.00
#
_symmetry.space_group_name_H-M   'P 1'
#
loop_
_entity.id
_entity.type
_entity.pdbx_description
1 polymer ?
#
loop_
_entity_poly.entity_id
_entity_poly.type
_entity_poly.pdbx_seq_one_letter_code
_entity_poly.pdbx_strand_id
1 'polypeptide(L)'
;MNRVQPIQVVDLFAGPGGLGEGFSSYDNGQRFEIVVSAEKDPVAHRTLRLRAFFRLLKQNNPEALSDYYAYCNGLASEPWSSRSEHEWKEAGDEARCITLGSEKGNEELDSILQRRLDRELPWVLIGGPPCQAYSLVGRARNRGNADYRPEDDHRHFLYREYLRIIQRYRPTVFVMENVKGILSSKVGGKAIFPEILQDLANPDVALGFTDVGRRYRICSLVTDETYTAGTDPATIDSSGFVIRAERHGIPQARHRVILLGIAEDEQGMVPEHGKLDLRGEVTVGKVLEKLPPLRSSLSRGRDSNEAWYTETCDQLDLLYRELQERPFKSGSDSKLLLAMELQQIRRDMLNKAPDDIGGLRYRRYESEGRTGDRELDRWYLDDRLQVWLNHEARGHMPSDLRRYVYAAAFAKVAGYSPKGHLEFDLPSLAPEHKNWESGKFSDRFRVQLRNAPSTTVTSHISKDGHYFIHYDPVQCRSLTVREAARLQTFPDNYFFQGNRTQQFHQVGNAVPPLLAAKIAAIVAGVVDKGHRSIADAADRPEVLDAR
;
A
#
# COMPACT_ATOMS: atom_id res chain seq x y z
N MET A 1 -37.34 -1.91 -0.78
CA MET A 1 -36.19 -1.20 -0.18
C MET A 1 -35.50 -0.47 -1.32
N ASN A 2 -35.58 0.87 -1.37
CA ASN A 2 -34.83 1.64 -2.36
C ASN A 2 -33.34 1.41 -2.08
N ARG A 3 -32.65 0.65 -2.94
CA ARG A 3 -31.19 0.57 -2.91
C ARG A 3 -30.69 1.99 -3.18
N VAL A 4 -29.98 2.58 -2.21
CA VAL A 4 -29.21 3.80 -2.46
C VAL A 4 -28.24 3.46 -3.59
N GLN A 5 -28.24 4.26 -4.66
CA GLN A 5 -27.30 4.05 -5.76
C GLN A 5 -25.85 4.09 -5.23
N PRO A 6 -24.95 3.20 -5.72
CA PRO A 6 -23.55 3.23 -5.33
C PRO A 6 -22.90 4.57 -5.68
N ILE A 7 -21.96 5.01 -4.84
CA ILE A 7 -21.13 6.18 -5.12
C ILE A 7 -20.07 5.78 -6.15
N GLN A 8 -20.01 6.51 -7.25
CA GLN A 8 -19.06 6.23 -8.33
C GLN A 8 -17.63 6.60 -7.93
N VAL A 9 -16.65 5.80 -8.34
CA VAL A 9 -15.23 5.99 -8.03
C VAL A 9 -14.41 6.01 -9.31
N VAL A 10 -13.57 7.03 -9.45
CA VAL A 10 -12.53 7.12 -10.47
C VAL A 10 -11.18 6.96 -9.78
N ASP A 11 -10.45 5.88 -10.08
CA ASP A 11 -9.16 5.55 -9.46
C ASP A 11 -8.01 5.82 -10.43
N LEU A 12 -7.23 6.87 -10.18
CA LEU A 12 -6.08 7.24 -10.98
C LEU A 12 -4.78 6.82 -10.31
N PHE A 13 -3.82 6.36 -11.11
CA PHE A 13 -2.55 5.82 -10.59
C PHE A 13 -2.80 4.59 -9.69
N ALA A 14 -3.73 3.73 -10.13
CA ALA A 14 -4.32 2.70 -9.28
C ALA A 14 -3.29 1.69 -8.74
N GLY A 15 -2.15 1.51 -9.43
CA GLY A 15 -1.17 0.49 -9.09
C GLY A 15 -1.82 -0.89 -9.16
N PRO A 16 -1.59 -1.77 -8.17
CA PRO A 16 -2.33 -3.02 -8.10
C PRO A 16 -3.78 -2.86 -7.60
N GLY A 17 -4.22 -1.66 -7.21
CA GLY A 17 -5.60 -1.39 -6.77
C GLY A 17 -5.81 -1.31 -5.25
N GLY A 18 -4.79 -0.96 -4.46
CA GLY A 18 -4.90 -0.96 -3.00
C GLY A 18 -5.93 0.04 -2.44
N LEU A 19 -5.98 1.26 -3.01
CA LEU A 19 -6.95 2.29 -2.62
C LEU A 19 -8.36 1.93 -3.12
N GLY A 20 -8.50 1.60 -4.40
CA GLY A 20 -9.76 1.13 -4.99
C GLY A 20 -10.33 -0.11 -4.32
N GLU A 21 -9.50 -1.07 -3.89
CA GLU A 21 -9.93 -2.26 -3.14
C GLU A 21 -10.58 -1.90 -1.81
N GLY A 22 -10.01 -0.94 -1.07
CA GLY A 22 -10.60 -0.49 0.19
C GLY A 22 -11.96 0.17 0.00
N PHE A 23 -12.08 1.05 -1.00
CA PHE A 23 -13.35 1.71 -1.33
C PHE A 23 -14.41 0.69 -1.78
N SER A 24 -14.08 -0.16 -2.75
CA SER A 24 -14.99 -1.17 -3.31
C SER A 24 -15.30 -2.34 -2.37
N SER A 25 -14.58 -2.48 -1.24
CA SER A 25 -14.89 -3.49 -0.21
C SER A 25 -15.75 -2.95 0.93
N TYR A 26 -15.87 -1.63 1.07
CA TYR A 26 -16.66 -1.01 2.13
C TYR A 26 -18.15 -1.38 2.01
N ASP A 27 -18.80 -1.58 3.15
CA ASP A 27 -20.20 -2.00 3.26
C ASP A 27 -20.53 -3.22 2.38
N ASN A 28 -19.74 -4.28 2.55
CA ASN A 28 -19.80 -5.53 1.78
C ASN A 28 -19.63 -5.36 0.25
N GLY A 29 -19.11 -4.21 -0.17
CA GLY A 29 -18.90 -3.84 -1.56
C GLY A 29 -20.17 -3.41 -2.28
N GLN A 30 -21.15 -2.83 -1.56
CA GLN A 30 -22.37 -2.29 -2.15
C GLN A 30 -22.36 -0.76 -2.25
N ARG A 31 -21.47 -0.09 -1.49
CA ARG A 31 -21.52 1.36 -1.33
C ARG A 31 -20.80 2.14 -2.42
N PHE A 32 -19.71 1.58 -2.95
CA PHE A 32 -18.87 2.22 -3.96
C PHE A 32 -18.76 1.33 -5.19
N GLU A 33 -18.82 1.95 -6.36
CA GLU A 33 -18.66 1.30 -7.65
C GLU A 33 -17.54 1.99 -8.43
N ILE A 34 -16.57 1.23 -8.92
CA ILE A 34 -15.45 1.78 -9.69
C ILE A 34 -15.87 1.93 -11.15
N VAL A 35 -15.88 3.17 -11.64
CA VAL A 35 -16.15 3.49 -13.03
C VAL A 35 -14.94 3.17 -13.91
N VAL A 36 -13.76 3.54 -13.42
CA VAL A 36 -12.48 3.27 -14.10
C VAL A 36 -11.34 3.25 -13.10
N SER A 37 -10.40 2.34 -13.29
CA SER A 37 -9.08 2.38 -12.67
C SER A 37 -8.00 2.47 -13.75
N ALA A 38 -7.21 3.54 -13.73
CA ALA A 38 -6.14 3.79 -14.70
C ALA A 38 -4.77 3.43 -14.12
N GLU A 39 -4.09 2.47 -14.74
CA GLU A 39 -2.75 2.04 -14.39
C GLU A 39 -1.90 1.87 -15.66
N LYS A 40 -0.64 2.32 -15.65
CA LYS A 40 0.22 2.26 -16.84
C LYS A 40 1.06 0.99 -16.92
N ASP A 41 1.39 0.38 -15.78
CA ASP A 41 2.19 -0.83 -15.70
C ASP A 41 1.33 -2.04 -16.10
N PRO A 42 1.67 -2.75 -17.19
CA PRO A 42 0.83 -3.85 -17.68
C PRO A 42 0.69 -5.01 -16.68
N VAL A 43 1.62 -5.16 -15.74
CA VAL A 43 1.56 -6.27 -14.77
C VAL A 43 0.64 -5.92 -13.61
N ALA A 44 0.75 -4.70 -13.08
CA ALA A 44 -0.19 -4.17 -12.10
C ALA A 44 -1.61 -4.08 -12.68
N HIS A 45 -1.75 -3.68 -13.94
CA HIS A 45 -3.02 -3.72 -14.68
C HIS A 45 -3.64 -5.14 -14.73
N ARG A 46 -2.84 -6.19 -14.99
CA ARG A 46 -3.36 -7.57 -14.95
C ARG A 46 -3.88 -7.96 -13.56
N THR A 47 -3.17 -7.60 -12.50
CA THR A 47 -3.63 -7.81 -11.12
C THR A 47 -4.93 -7.06 -10.85
N LEU A 48 -4.99 -5.80 -11.25
CA LEU A 48 -6.14 -4.91 -11.09
C LEU A 48 -7.37 -5.43 -11.83
N ARG A 49 -7.21 -5.86 -13.09
CA ARG A 49 -8.28 -6.48 -13.89
C ARG A 49 -8.77 -7.78 -13.27
N LEU A 50 -7.85 -8.63 -12.82
CA LEU A 50 -8.21 -9.88 -12.14
C LEU A 50 -9.01 -9.60 -10.85
N ARG A 51 -8.67 -8.53 -10.12
CA ARG A 51 -9.45 -8.13 -8.94
C ARG A 51 -10.80 -7.51 -9.29
N ALA A 52 -10.87 -6.68 -10.33
CA ALA A 52 -12.14 -6.14 -10.85
C ALA A 52 -13.10 -7.26 -11.23
N PHE A 53 -12.59 -8.29 -11.93
CA PHE A 53 -13.35 -9.48 -12.28
C PHE A 53 -13.92 -10.21 -11.06
N PHE A 54 -13.13 -10.39 -10.00
CA PHE A 54 -13.63 -10.95 -8.74
C PHE A 54 -14.80 -10.15 -8.15
N ARG A 55 -14.70 -8.81 -8.15
CA ARG A 55 -15.75 -7.94 -7.61
C ARG A 55 -17.03 -8.02 -8.45
N LEU A 56 -16.90 -7.93 -9.77
CA LEU A 56 -18.00 -8.02 -10.71
C LEU A 56 -18.72 -9.35 -10.61
N LEU A 57 -17.98 -10.47 -10.51
CA LEU A 57 -18.57 -11.78 -10.21
C LEU A 57 -19.33 -11.77 -8.88
N LYS A 58 -18.70 -11.28 -7.80
CA LYS A 58 -19.32 -11.26 -6.47
C LYS A 58 -20.62 -10.45 -6.44
N GLN A 59 -20.70 -9.35 -7.20
CA GLN A 59 -21.85 -8.44 -7.22
C GLN A 59 -22.93 -8.87 -8.22
N ASN A 60 -22.53 -9.26 -9.43
CA ASN A 60 -23.43 -9.38 -10.58
C ASN A 60 -23.63 -10.83 -11.03
N ASN A 61 -22.68 -11.74 -10.77
CA ASN A 61 -22.75 -13.14 -11.19
C ASN A 61 -22.12 -14.10 -10.16
N PRO A 62 -22.73 -14.26 -8.96
CA PRO A 62 -22.12 -15.02 -7.87
C PRO A 62 -21.98 -16.52 -8.17
N GLU A 63 -22.79 -17.07 -9.08
CA GLU A 63 -22.73 -18.46 -9.52
C GLU A 63 -21.45 -18.75 -10.32
N ALA A 64 -20.97 -17.77 -11.09
CA ALA A 64 -19.74 -17.87 -11.85
C ALA A 64 -18.48 -17.56 -11.02
N LEU A 65 -18.63 -17.21 -9.73
CA LEU A 65 -17.52 -16.86 -8.85
C LEU A 65 -16.49 -17.99 -8.66
N SER A 66 -16.90 -19.25 -8.88
CA SER A 66 -15.94 -20.37 -8.87
C SER A 66 -14.92 -20.34 -10.02
N ASP A 67 -15.12 -19.56 -11.10
CA ASP A 67 -14.10 -19.39 -12.15
C ASP A 67 -12.86 -18.68 -11.62
N TYR A 68 -13.07 -17.62 -10.83
CA TYR A 68 -11.98 -16.91 -10.13
C TYR A 68 -11.19 -17.85 -9.22
N TYR A 69 -11.89 -18.61 -8.38
CA TYR A 69 -11.22 -19.54 -7.46
C TYR A 69 -10.59 -20.73 -8.16
N ALA A 70 -11.17 -21.23 -9.26
CA ALA A 70 -10.53 -22.28 -10.07
C ALA A 70 -9.18 -21.79 -10.60
N TYR A 71 -9.09 -20.56 -11.09
CA TYR A 71 -7.84 -19.95 -11.52
C TYR A 71 -6.86 -19.71 -10.37
N CYS A 72 -7.33 -19.16 -9.24
CA CYS A 72 -6.48 -18.96 -8.05
C CYS A 72 -5.94 -20.29 -7.52
N ASN A 73 -6.76 -21.34 -7.44
CA ASN A 73 -6.38 -22.67 -6.96
C ASN A 73 -5.59 -23.48 -8.00
N GLY A 74 -5.40 -22.97 -9.23
CA GLY A 74 -4.60 -23.62 -10.28
C GLY A 74 -5.34 -24.74 -11.02
N LEU A 75 -6.67 -24.78 -10.91
CA LEU A 75 -7.56 -25.73 -11.58
C LEU A 75 -7.98 -25.24 -12.99
N ALA A 76 -7.76 -23.96 -13.30
CA ALA A 76 -7.99 -23.36 -14.60
C ALA A 76 -6.80 -22.50 -15.05
N SER A 77 -6.52 -22.48 -16.35
CA SER A 77 -5.48 -21.65 -16.95
C SER A 77 -5.90 -20.20 -17.13
N GLU A 78 -7.20 -19.97 -17.31
CA GLU A 78 -7.80 -18.65 -17.47
C GLU A 78 -8.71 -18.33 -16.26
N PRO A 79 -8.86 -17.05 -15.89
CA PRO A 79 -9.72 -16.65 -14.78
C PRO A 79 -11.21 -16.72 -15.11
N TRP A 80 -11.59 -16.88 -16.37
CA TRP A 80 -12.97 -16.78 -16.85
C TRP A 80 -13.35 -18.00 -17.70
N SER A 81 -14.65 -18.21 -17.86
CA SER A 81 -15.22 -19.19 -18.79
C SER A 81 -16.40 -18.58 -19.54
N SER A 82 -17.10 -19.35 -20.39
CA SER A 82 -18.26 -18.84 -21.15
C SER A 82 -19.36 -18.24 -20.28
N ARG A 83 -19.53 -18.71 -19.03
CA ARG A 83 -20.51 -18.17 -18.08
C ARG A 83 -20.09 -16.87 -17.39
N SER A 84 -18.83 -16.47 -17.53
CA SER A 84 -18.27 -15.27 -16.89
C SER A 84 -17.57 -14.34 -17.89
N GLU A 85 -17.75 -14.57 -19.19
CA GLU A 85 -17.05 -13.83 -20.24
C GLU A 85 -17.46 -12.35 -20.24
N HIS A 86 -18.72 -12.07 -19.93
CA HIS A 86 -19.22 -10.70 -19.83
C HIS A 86 -18.51 -9.93 -18.71
N GLU A 87 -18.44 -10.48 -17.49
CA GLU A 87 -17.75 -9.84 -16.36
C GLU A 87 -16.25 -9.70 -16.60
N TRP A 88 -15.63 -10.61 -17.34
CA TRP A 88 -14.21 -10.48 -17.72
C TRP A 88 -13.96 -9.35 -18.72
N LYS A 89 -14.91 -9.09 -19.63
CA LYS A 89 -14.89 -7.93 -20.54
C LYS A 89 -15.11 -6.63 -19.76
N GLU A 90 -16.14 -6.58 -18.92
CA GLU A 90 -16.42 -5.44 -18.04
C GLU A 90 -15.23 -5.11 -17.12
N ALA A 91 -14.56 -6.13 -16.56
CA ALA A 91 -13.34 -5.95 -15.78
C ALA A 91 -12.21 -5.28 -16.59
N GLY A 92 -12.14 -5.54 -17.90
CA GLY A 92 -11.20 -4.90 -18.81
C GLY A 92 -11.60 -3.49 -19.24
N ASP A 93 -12.88 -3.14 -19.13
CA ASP A 93 -13.38 -1.78 -19.34
C ASP A 93 -13.23 -0.93 -18.07
N GLU A 94 -13.36 -1.53 -16.88
CA GLU A 94 -13.06 -0.91 -15.60
C GLU A 94 -11.55 -0.70 -15.41
N ALA A 95 -10.75 -1.77 -15.46
CA ALA A 95 -9.30 -1.69 -15.29
C ALA A 95 -8.62 -1.40 -16.64
N ARG A 96 -8.12 -0.18 -16.82
CA ARG A 96 -7.53 0.29 -18.08
C ARG A 96 -6.04 0.49 -17.98
N CYS A 97 -5.32 -0.04 -18.99
CA CYS A 97 -3.88 0.10 -19.09
C CYS A 97 -3.52 1.46 -19.75
N ILE A 98 -3.64 2.55 -18.99
CA ILE A 98 -3.53 3.93 -19.50
C ILE A 98 -2.28 4.62 -18.96
N THR A 99 -1.51 5.25 -19.86
CA THR A 99 -0.44 6.18 -19.47
C THR A 99 -0.99 7.59 -19.31
N LEU A 100 -1.38 7.94 -18.08
CA LEU A 100 -1.81 9.29 -17.74
C LEU A 100 -0.72 10.32 -18.03
N GLY A 101 -1.11 11.54 -18.37
CA GLY A 101 -0.20 12.61 -18.78
C GLY A 101 0.36 12.47 -20.20
N SER A 102 -0.10 11.47 -20.97
CA SER A 102 0.10 11.40 -22.42
C SER A 102 -1.19 11.82 -23.12
N GLU A 103 -1.08 12.41 -24.32
CA GLU A 103 -2.24 12.84 -25.12
C GLU A 103 -3.24 11.70 -25.33
N LYS A 104 -2.78 10.58 -25.90
CA LYS A 104 -3.60 9.38 -26.11
C LYS A 104 -4.23 8.84 -24.82
N GLY A 105 -3.45 8.77 -23.73
CA GLY A 105 -3.95 8.24 -22.46
C GLY A 105 -5.01 9.14 -21.82
N ASN A 106 -4.84 10.45 -21.93
CA ASN A 106 -5.79 11.45 -21.44
C ASN A 106 -7.08 11.45 -22.26
N GLU A 107 -6.99 11.34 -23.60
CA GLU A 107 -8.15 11.21 -24.49
C GLU A 107 -8.94 9.93 -24.21
N GLU A 108 -8.25 8.80 -23.99
CA GLU A 108 -8.89 7.54 -23.63
C GLU A 108 -9.63 7.65 -22.31
N LEU A 109 -8.99 8.22 -21.27
CA LEU A 109 -9.63 8.45 -19.98
C LEU A 109 -10.85 9.36 -20.11
N ASP A 110 -10.73 10.48 -20.83
CA ASP A 110 -11.83 11.42 -21.05
C ASP A 110 -13.02 10.74 -21.76
N SER A 111 -12.75 9.90 -22.77
CA SER A 111 -13.78 9.12 -23.48
C SER A 111 -14.50 8.14 -22.55
N ILE A 112 -13.78 7.51 -21.62
CA ILE A 112 -14.37 6.61 -20.63
C ILE A 112 -15.24 7.39 -19.66
N LEU A 113 -14.74 8.49 -19.11
CA LEU A 113 -15.47 9.31 -18.15
C LEU A 113 -16.75 9.88 -18.79
N GLN A 114 -16.70 10.37 -20.02
CA GLN A 114 -17.88 10.88 -20.74
C GLN A 114 -18.94 9.81 -20.98
N ARG A 115 -18.55 8.54 -21.13
CA ARG A 115 -19.48 7.43 -21.40
C ARG A 115 -20.03 6.76 -20.15
N ARG A 116 -19.21 6.65 -19.10
CA ARG A 116 -19.51 5.79 -17.93
C ARG A 116 -19.75 6.55 -16.63
N LEU A 117 -19.25 7.79 -16.49
CA LEU A 117 -19.43 8.57 -15.27
C LEU A 117 -20.72 9.40 -15.38
N ASP A 118 -21.70 9.09 -14.54
CA ASP A 118 -22.86 9.94 -14.35
C ASP A 118 -22.50 11.11 -13.44
N ARG A 119 -22.42 12.32 -14.00
CA ARG A 119 -21.99 13.53 -13.29
C ARG A 119 -23.10 14.19 -12.48
N GLU A 120 -24.35 13.77 -12.67
CA GLU A 120 -25.48 14.20 -11.84
C GLU A 120 -25.49 13.44 -10.51
N LEU A 121 -24.84 12.29 -10.47
CA LEU A 121 -24.65 11.51 -9.27
C LEU A 121 -23.34 11.86 -8.54
N PRO A 122 -23.27 11.56 -7.23
CA PRO A 122 -22.07 11.81 -6.45
C PRO A 122 -20.97 10.84 -6.85
N TRP A 123 -19.77 11.37 -6.95
CA TRP A 123 -18.62 10.57 -7.30
C TRP A 123 -17.34 11.05 -6.63
N VAL A 124 -16.41 10.12 -6.49
CA VAL A 124 -15.16 10.29 -5.77
C VAL A 124 -14.00 10.07 -6.72
N LEU A 125 -13.06 11.02 -6.73
CA LEU A 125 -11.76 10.83 -7.35
C LEU A 125 -10.77 10.31 -6.31
N ILE A 126 -10.12 9.18 -6.56
CA ILE A 126 -9.06 8.67 -5.69
C ILE A 126 -7.77 8.54 -6.50
N GLY A 127 -6.61 8.74 -5.87
CA GLY A 127 -5.34 8.49 -6.52
C GLY A 127 -4.10 8.97 -5.78
N GLY A 128 -2.95 8.43 -6.17
CA GLY A 128 -1.64 8.78 -5.61
C GLY A 128 -0.68 9.33 -6.67
N PRO A 129 -0.87 10.57 -7.17
CA PRO A 129 0.02 11.15 -8.17
C PRO A 129 1.47 11.25 -7.64
N PRO A 130 2.48 10.78 -8.41
CA PRO A 130 3.84 10.60 -7.90
C PRO A 130 4.51 11.91 -7.48
N CYS A 131 5.08 11.94 -6.27
CA CYS A 131 5.72 13.11 -5.61
C CYS A 131 6.82 13.84 -6.41
N GLN A 132 7.39 13.23 -7.46
CA GLN A 132 8.43 13.85 -8.29
C GLN A 132 7.84 14.75 -9.40
N ALA A 133 6.51 14.77 -9.53
CA ALA A 133 5.75 15.54 -10.52
C ALA A 133 5.64 17.05 -10.23
N TYR A 134 5.97 17.49 -9.03
CA TYR A 134 5.50 18.80 -8.54
C TYR A 134 6.44 19.95 -8.91
N SER A 135 7.50 19.71 -9.70
CA SER A 135 8.59 20.67 -9.89
C SER A 135 8.28 21.89 -10.80
N LEU A 136 7.05 22.00 -11.33
CA LEU A 136 6.79 22.86 -12.49
C LEU A 136 5.43 23.57 -12.59
N VAL A 137 4.42 23.27 -11.76
CA VAL A 137 3.13 23.99 -11.82
C VAL A 137 3.32 25.49 -11.53
N GLY A 138 4.30 25.85 -10.71
CA GLY A 138 4.70 27.23 -10.44
C GLY A 138 5.37 28.00 -11.60
N ARG A 139 5.78 27.35 -12.71
CA ARG A 139 6.39 28.08 -13.85
C ARG A 139 5.37 28.60 -14.87
N ALA A 140 4.14 28.10 -14.87
CA ALA A 140 3.06 28.68 -15.69
C ALA A 140 2.72 30.13 -15.26
N ARG A 141 3.10 30.52 -14.04
CA ARG A 141 2.97 31.89 -13.52
C ARG A 141 4.19 32.80 -13.81
N ASN A 142 5.29 32.28 -14.37
CA ASN A 142 6.47 33.06 -14.75
C ASN A 142 6.95 32.68 -16.15
N ARG A 143 6.52 33.44 -17.17
CA ARG A 143 7.07 33.33 -18.54
C ARG A 143 8.56 33.71 -18.55
N GLY A 144 9.39 32.86 -19.16
CA GLY A 144 10.71 33.25 -19.66
C GLY A 144 11.91 32.54 -19.05
N ASN A 145 12.08 31.23 -19.25
CA ASN A 145 13.37 30.59 -18.99
C ASN A 145 13.78 29.67 -20.15
N ALA A 146 14.97 29.89 -20.69
CA ALA A 146 15.44 29.37 -21.98
C ALA A 146 16.12 27.98 -21.92
N ASP A 147 16.30 27.40 -20.72
CA ASP A 147 17.01 26.13 -20.51
C ASP A 147 16.07 24.96 -20.16
N TYR A 148 14.93 24.83 -20.85
CA TYR A 148 14.00 23.73 -20.65
C TYR A 148 14.44 22.48 -21.44
N ARG A 149 14.68 21.36 -20.73
CA ARG A 149 14.90 20.03 -21.31
C ARG A 149 13.64 19.17 -21.16
N PRO A 150 12.96 18.76 -22.25
CA PRO A 150 11.70 18.02 -22.21
C PRO A 150 11.79 16.59 -21.65
N GLU A 151 12.98 15.99 -21.67
CA GLU A 151 13.21 14.56 -21.40
C GLU A 151 13.04 14.18 -19.92
N ASP A 152 13.10 15.16 -19.00
CA ASP A 152 12.85 15.00 -17.56
C ASP A 152 11.39 15.31 -17.14
N ASP A 153 10.49 15.59 -18.09
CA ASP A 153 9.19 16.24 -17.83
C ASP A 153 7.98 15.29 -17.66
N HIS A 154 8.09 14.01 -18.04
CA HIS A 154 6.94 13.08 -18.05
C HIS A 154 6.25 12.90 -16.69
N ARG A 155 6.98 13.02 -15.57
CA ARG A 155 6.39 12.91 -14.24
C ARG A 155 5.59 14.16 -13.89
N HIS A 156 5.96 15.34 -14.35
CA HIS A 156 5.29 16.59 -14.00
C HIS A 156 3.86 16.69 -14.53
N PHE A 157 3.61 16.09 -15.70
CA PHE A 157 2.28 16.01 -16.27
C PHE A 157 1.30 15.21 -15.41
N LEU A 158 1.76 14.32 -14.51
CA LEU A 158 0.88 13.43 -13.75
C LEU A 158 0.10 14.15 -12.65
N TYR A 159 0.73 15.05 -11.90
CA TYR A 159 0.01 15.87 -10.91
C TYR A 159 -0.93 16.86 -11.59
N ARG A 160 -0.46 17.50 -12.68
CA ARG A 160 -1.29 18.39 -13.48
C ARG A 160 -2.50 17.67 -14.06
N GLU A 161 -2.35 16.41 -14.47
CA GLU A 161 -3.44 15.58 -14.95
C GLU A 161 -4.46 15.28 -13.84
N TYR A 162 -4.00 14.97 -12.62
CA TYR A 162 -4.89 14.82 -11.47
C TYR A 162 -5.72 16.10 -11.22
N LEU A 163 -5.06 17.28 -11.22
CA LEU A 163 -5.75 18.57 -11.13
C LEU A 163 -6.71 18.81 -12.30
N ARG A 164 -6.35 18.42 -13.53
CA ARG A 164 -7.21 18.55 -14.72
C ARG A 164 -8.50 17.76 -14.55
N ILE A 165 -8.43 16.55 -13.99
CA ILE A 165 -9.63 15.76 -13.72
C ILE A 165 -10.52 16.43 -12.68
N ILE A 166 -9.93 16.95 -11.59
CA ILE A 166 -10.68 17.72 -10.57
C ILE A 166 -11.35 18.95 -11.22
N GLN A 167 -10.59 19.71 -12.01
CA GLN A 167 -11.04 20.95 -12.65
C GLN A 167 -12.10 20.70 -13.74
N ARG A 168 -11.98 19.64 -14.53
CA ARG A 168 -12.87 19.39 -15.66
C ARG A 168 -14.15 18.68 -15.24
N TYR A 169 -14.04 17.66 -14.38
CA TYR A 169 -15.16 16.78 -14.05
C TYR A 169 -15.82 17.10 -12.71
N ARG A 170 -15.15 17.88 -11.84
CA ARG A 170 -15.69 18.42 -10.58
C ARG A 170 -16.25 17.35 -9.62
N PRO A 171 -15.40 16.45 -9.09
CA PRO A 171 -15.83 15.43 -8.12
C PRO A 171 -16.56 16.02 -6.92
N THR A 172 -17.43 15.22 -6.30
CA THR A 172 -18.03 15.57 -5.00
C THR A 172 -16.97 15.56 -3.91
N VAL A 173 -16.09 14.56 -3.96
CA VAL A 173 -14.97 14.37 -3.04
C VAL A 173 -13.76 13.89 -3.82
N PHE A 174 -12.55 14.30 -3.43
CA PHE A 174 -11.34 13.61 -3.85
C PHE A 174 -10.48 13.16 -2.67
N VAL A 175 -9.75 12.06 -2.85
CA VAL A 175 -8.78 11.54 -1.89
C VAL A 175 -7.43 11.40 -2.59
N MET A 176 -6.51 12.28 -2.24
CA MET A 176 -5.16 12.28 -2.77
C MET A 176 -4.18 11.68 -1.75
N GLU A 177 -3.55 10.58 -2.11
CA GLU A 177 -2.51 9.95 -1.29
C GLU A 177 -1.11 10.44 -1.70
N ASN A 178 -0.21 10.60 -0.72
CA ASN A 178 1.20 10.78 -0.97
C ASN A 178 2.12 10.33 0.18
N VAL A 179 3.41 10.26 -0.11
CA VAL A 179 4.46 9.95 0.87
C VAL A 179 4.70 11.11 1.82
N LYS A 180 5.05 10.82 3.09
CA LYS A 180 5.38 11.83 4.11
C LYS A 180 6.48 12.82 3.67
N GLY A 181 7.39 12.40 2.80
CA GLY A 181 8.46 13.26 2.27
C GLY A 181 7.96 14.50 1.51
N ILE A 182 6.69 14.51 1.07
CA ILE A 182 6.09 15.68 0.40
C ILE A 182 6.08 16.93 1.28
N LEU A 183 5.97 16.76 2.61
CA LEU A 183 5.90 17.87 3.57
C LEU A 183 7.21 18.66 3.65
N SER A 184 8.34 17.99 3.43
CA SER A 184 9.68 18.61 3.48
C SER A 184 10.24 18.92 2.08
N SER A 185 9.52 18.56 1.02
CA SER A 185 10.00 18.70 -0.35
C SER A 185 10.05 20.16 -0.78
N LYS A 186 11.12 20.54 -1.49
CA LYS A 186 11.34 21.89 -2.00
C LYS A 186 11.63 21.88 -3.49
N VAL A 187 11.08 22.83 -4.22
CA VAL A 187 11.32 23.07 -5.64
C VAL A 187 11.71 24.53 -5.81
N GLY A 188 12.87 24.80 -6.42
CA GLY A 188 13.38 26.17 -6.55
C GLY A 188 13.54 26.90 -5.19
N GLY A 189 13.81 26.15 -4.12
CA GLY A 189 13.94 26.67 -2.75
C GLY A 189 12.62 26.87 -2.00
N LYS A 190 11.46 26.77 -2.66
CA LYS A 190 10.12 26.92 -2.05
C LYS A 190 9.53 25.59 -1.62
N ALA A 191 8.82 25.58 -0.50
CA ALA A 191 8.11 24.39 -0.02
C ALA A 191 6.89 24.10 -0.91
N ILE A 192 6.75 22.86 -1.39
CA ILE A 192 5.69 22.51 -2.35
C ILE A 192 4.33 22.23 -1.70
N PHE A 193 4.31 21.82 -0.44
CA PHE A 193 3.07 21.42 0.23
C PHE A 193 2.04 22.55 0.34
N PRO A 194 2.42 23.80 0.73
CA PRO A 194 1.57 24.97 0.60
C PRO A 194 0.96 25.18 -0.80
N GLU A 195 1.76 25.00 -1.86
CA GLU A 195 1.31 25.15 -3.24
C GLU A 195 0.30 24.06 -3.61
N ILE A 196 0.50 22.82 -3.16
CA ILE A 196 -0.44 21.72 -3.37
C ILE A 196 -1.79 22.02 -2.70
N LEU A 197 -1.80 22.53 -1.47
CA LEU A 197 -3.03 22.92 -0.79
C LEU A 197 -3.79 24.00 -1.58
N GLN A 198 -3.08 25.02 -2.05
CA GLN A 198 -3.65 26.09 -2.89
C GLN A 198 -4.22 25.55 -4.20
N ASP A 199 -3.44 24.72 -4.91
CA ASP A 199 -3.81 24.18 -6.21
C ASP A 199 -5.05 23.28 -6.13
N LEU A 200 -5.11 22.42 -5.11
CA LEU A 200 -6.23 21.51 -4.88
C LEU A 200 -7.50 22.24 -4.42
N ALA A 201 -7.35 23.30 -3.61
CA ALA A 201 -8.48 24.09 -3.14
C ALA A 201 -9.10 24.95 -4.26
N ASN A 202 -8.28 25.44 -5.20
CA ASN A 202 -8.75 26.19 -6.37
C ASN A 202 -8.08 25.70 -7.67
N PRO A 203 -8.59 24.62 -8.26
CA PRO A 203 -7.97 23.99 -9.43
C PRO A 203 -8.10 24.83 -10.72
N ASP A 204 -9.04 25.77 -10.81
CA ASP A 204 -9.13 26.70 -11.94
C ASP A 204 -7.94 27.65 -11.97
N VAL A 205 -7.68 28.31 -10.85
CA VAL A 205 -6.55 29.24 -10.69
C VAL A 205 -5.21 28.51 -10.77
N ALA A 206 -5.15 27.26 -10.31
CA ALA A 206 -3.98 26.39 -10.46
C ALA A 206 -3.62 26.13 -11.93
N LEU A 207 -4.63 25.90 -12.77
CA LEU A 207 -4.46 25.57 -14.18
C LEU A 207 -4.53 26.79 -15.13
N GLY A 208 -4.72 27.99 -14.59
CA GLY A 208 -4.73 29.24 -15.34
C GLY A 208 -6.08 29.58 -15.99
N PHE A 209 -7.16 28.97 -15.53
CA PHE A 209 -8.53 29.33 -15.91
C PHE A 209 -9.04 30.51 -15.06
N THR A 210 -10.13 31.13 -15.51
CA THR A 210 -10.88 32.10 -14.72
C THR A 210 -11.46 31.44 -13.47
N ASP A 211 -11.39 32.13 -12.33
CA ASP A 211 -11.88 31.65 -11.03
C ASP A 211 -13.41 31.69 -10.95
N VAL A 212 -14.06 30.77 -11.65
CA VAL A 212 -15.53 30.65 -11.74
C VAL A 212 -16.05 29.26 -11.40
N GLY A 213 -15.16 28.27 -11.24
CA GLY A 213 -15.56 26.90 -10.95
C GLY A 213 -15.56 26.57 -9.47
N ARG A 214 -15.99 25.33 -9.18
CA ARG A 214 -16.11 24.79 -7.83
C ARG A 214 -14.75 24.69 -7.13
N ARG A 215 -14.73 25.19 -5.90
CA ARG A 215 -13.61 25.13 -4.95
C ARG A 215 -13.76 23.93 -4.00
N TYR A 216 -12.69 23.63 -3.28
CA TYR A 216 -12.63 22.51 -2.35
C TYR A 216 -12.03 22.92 -1.02
N ARG A 217 -12.61 22.41 0.07
CA ARG A 217 -11.98 22.40 1.39
C ARG A 217 -11.10 21.17 1.51
N ILE A 218 -9.84 21.38 1.84
CA ILE A 218 -8.89 20.28 2.08
C ILE A 218 -8.89 19.94 3.56
N CYS A 219 -9.27 18.72 3.89
CA CYS A 219 -9.51 18.26 5.25
C CYS A 219 -8.49 17.20 5.67
N SER A 220 -8.03 17.29 6.92
CA SER A 220 -7.33 16.20 7.58
C SER A 220 -8.29 15.09 8.00
N LEU A 221 -7.83 13.85 7.90
CA LEU A 221 -8.55 12.66 8.39
C LEU A 221 -8.16 12.27 9.83
N VAL A 222 -7.24 13.00 10.47
CA VAL A 222 -6.70 12.67 11.80
C VAL A 222 -6.65 13.85 12.76
N THR A 223 -6.78 15.08 12.27
CA THR A 223 -6.86 16.32 13.08
C THR A 223 -8.03 17.19 12.60
N ASP A 224 -8.24 18.33 13.25
CA ASP A 224 -9.20 19.36 12.83
C ASP A 224 -8.62 20.33 11.77
N GLU A 225 -7.40 20.07 11.29
CA GLU A 225 -6.76 20.91 10.28
C GLU A 225 -7.56 20.89 8.98
N THR A 226 -7.88 22.08 8.48
CA THR A 226 -8.52 22.27 7.18
C THR A 226 -7.89 23.45 6.46
N TYR A 227 -7.85 23.39 5.12
CA TYR A 227 -7.39 24.46 4.28
C TYR A 227 -8.49 24.86 3.29
N THR A 228 -8.70 26.16 3.14
CA THR A 228 -9.66 26.75 2.19
C THR A 228 -8.94 27.83 1.37
N ALA A 229 -9.32 27.99 0.10
CA ALA A 229 -8.72 28.99 -0.78
C ALA A 229 -8.83 30.40 -0.17
N GLY A 230 -7.74 31.16 -0.22
CA GLY A 230 -7.66 32.51 0.38
C GLY A 230 -7.12 32.54 1.81
N THR A 231 -6.99 31.39 2.48
CA THR A 231 -6.22 31.28 3.72
C THR A 231 -4.71 31.21 3.42
N ASP A 232 -3.89 31.78 4.30
CA ASP A 232 -2.44 31.66 4.21
C ASP A 232 -2.03 30.21 4.54
N PRO A 233 -1.50 29.42 3.59
CA PRO A 233 -1.15 28.03 3.86
C PRO A 233 -0.01 27.89 4.86
N ALA A 234 0.75 28.95 5.16
CA ALA A 234 1.81 28.92 6.16
C ALA A 234 1.28 28.77 7.60
N THR A 235 -0.02 29.00 7.82
CA THR A 235 -0.65 28.82 9.15
C THR A 235 -1.09 27.38 9.41
N ILE A 236 -1.08 26.52 8.39
CA ILE A 236 -1.54 25.13 8.48
C ILE A 236 -0.44 24.22 9.05
N ASP A 237 -0.77 23.43 10.07
CA ASP A 237 0.13 22.37 10.51
C ASP A 237 0.09 21.20 9.52
N SER A 238 1.06 21.20 8.59
CA SER A 238 1.23 20.15 7.60
C SER A 238 1.38 18.73 8.20
N SER A 239 1.87 18.62 9.45
CA SER A 239 1.98 17.33 10.13
C SER A 239 0.62 16.75 10.52
N GLY A 240 -0.40 17.61 10.62
CA GLY A 240 -1.80 17.25 10.87
C GLY A 240 -2.43 16.42 9.76
N PHE A 241 -1.83 16.33 8.57
CA PHE A 241 -2.30 15.48 7.47
C PHE A 241 -1.63 14.10 7.42
N VAL A 242 -0.72 13.80 8.36
CA VAL A 242 0.02 12.53 8.38
C VAL A 242 -0.77 11.44 9.12
N ILE A 243 -1.25 10.46 8.38
CA ILE A 243 -1.83 9.24 8.93
C ILE A 243 -0.70 8.27 9.28
N ARG A 244 -0.69 7.80 10.53
CA ARG A 244 0.17 6.72 11.01
C ARG A 244 -0.62 5.42 11.04
N ALA A 245 -0.51 4.61 9.99
CA ALA A 245 -1.37 3.45 9.78
C ALA A 245 -1.43 2.48 10.97
N GLU A 246 -0.33 2.31 11.70
CA GLU A 246 -0.22 1.44 12.88
C GLU A 246 -1.17 1.84 14.01
N ARG A 247 -1.52 3.13 14.12
CA ARG A 247 -2.47 3.66 15.11
C ARG A 247 -3.93 3.40 14.75
N HIS A 248 -4.17 2.87 13.57
CA HIS A 248 -5.50 2.60 13.02
C HIS A 248 -5.69 1.11 12.71
N GLY A 249 -4.95 0.23 13.40
CA GLY A 249 -5.10 -1.23 13.32
C GLY A 249 -4.48 -1.86 12.06
N ILE A 250 -3.61 -1.15 11.36
CA ILE A 250 -2.83 -1.70 10.25
C ILE A 250 -1.54 -2.31 10.84
N PRO A 251 -1.15 -3.54 10.48
CA PRO A 251 0.02 -4.24 11.03
C PRO A 251 1.38 -3.71 10.52
N GLN A 252 1.46 -2.41 10.23
CA GLN A 252 2.59 -1.78 9.57
C GLN A 252 2.70 -0.32 9.99
N ALA A 253 3.88 0.09 10.44
CA ALA A 253 4.27 1.48 10.64
C ALA A 253 4.49 2.17 9.28
N ARG A 254 3.39 2.53 8.61
CA ARG A 254 3.36 3.22 7.32
C ARG A 254 2.77 4.60 7.50
N HIS A 255 3.58 5.63 7.28
CA HIS A 255 3.15 7.02 7.40
C HIS A 255 2.86 7.61 6.02
N ARG A 256 1.66 8.17 5.85
CA ARG A 256 1.20 8.76 4.59
C ARG A 256 0.51 10.10 4.82
N VAL A 257 0.65 10.99 3.86
CA VAL A 257 -0.14 12.22 3.79
C VAL A 257 -1.35 11.88 2.93
N ILE A 258 -2.55 12.08 3.48
CA ILE A 258 -3.79 11.90 2.72
C ILE A 258 -4.59 13.19 2.85
N LEU A 259 -4.94 13.76 1.69
CA LEU A 259 -5.72 14.97 1.58
C LEU A 259 -7.13 14.59 1.13
N LEU A 260 -8.13 14.88 1.97
CA LEU A 260 -9.54 14.77 1.63
C LEU A 260 -10.02 16.12 1.11
N GLY A 261 -10.29 16.24 -0.19
CA GLY A 261 -10.92 17.42 -0.75
C GLY A 261 -12.44 17.27 -0.82
N ILE A 262 -13.18 18.15 -0.16
CA ILE A 262 -14.65 18.17 -0.19
C ILE A 262 -15.11 19.37 -0.99
N ALA A 263 -15.97 19.15 -1.98
CA ALA A 263 -16.56 20.21 -2.79
C ALA A 263 -17.32 21.22 -1.92
N GLU A 264 -17.05 22.50 -2.12
CA GLU A 264 -17.84 23.58 -1.51
C GLU A 264 -19.19 23.73 -2.21
N ASP A 265 -20.24 24.00 -1.42
CA ASP A 265 -21.54 24.44 -1.93
C ASP A 265 -21.52 25.91 -2.35
N GLU A 266 -22.67 26.44 -2.77
CA GLU A 266 -22.82 27.82 -3.25
C GLU A 266 -22.53 28.86 -2.15
N GLN A 267 -22.64 28.47 -0.88
CA GLN A 267 -22.34 29.31 0.28
C GLN A 267 -20.89 29.16 0.75
N GLY A 268 -20.07 28.34 0.08
CA GLY A 268 -18.70 28.06 0.48
C GLY A 268 -18.61 27.09 1.67
N MET A 269 -19.66 26.33 1.95
CA MET A 269 -19.71 25.37 3.06
C MET A 269 -19.45 23.95 2.57
N VAL A 270 -19.01 23.08 3.48
CA VAL A 270 -18.84 21.64 3.21
C VAL A 270 -19.49 20.82 4.32
N PRO A 271 -19.99 19.61 4.02
CA PRO A 271 -20.43 18.68 5.05
C PRO A 271 -19.31 18.36 6.04
N GLU A 272 -19.66 18.24 7.32
CA GLU A 272 -18.72 17.81 8.35
C GLU A 272 -18.24 16.37 8.10
N HIS A 273 -16.92 16.16 8.13
CA HIS A 273 -16.29 14.85 7.97
C HIS A 273 -15.86 14.24 9.32
N GLY A 274 -15.89 12.90 9.39
CA GLY A 274 -15.32 12.16 10.53
C GLY A 274 -13.80 12.05 10.46
N LYS A 275 -13.18 11.55 11.53
CA LYS A 275 -11.75 11.22 11.60
C LYS A 275 -11.56 9.71 11.68
N LEU A 276 -10.36 9.24 11.36
CA LEU A 276 -10.00 7.82 11.51
C LEU A 276 -9.91 7.42 12.99
N ASP A 277 -10.62 6.36 13.35
CA ASP A 277 -10.60 5.82 14.71
C ASP A 277 -9.22 5.30 15.11
N LEU A 278 -8.81 5.60 16.35
CA LEU A 278 -7.65 4.97 16.97
C LEU A 278 -7.96 3.52 17.33
N ARG A 279 -6.99 2.63 17.08
CA ARG A 279 -7.04 1.21 17.43
C ARG A 279 -5.69 0.77 18.00
N GLY A 280 -5.70 -0.31 18.77
CA GLY A 280 -4.47 -0.93 19.25
C GLY A 280 -3.57 -1.39 18.10
N GLU A 281 -2.26 -1.33 18.30
CA GLU A 281 -1.27 -1.77 17.31
C GLU A 281 -1.40 -3.27 17.03
N VAL A 282 -1.35 -3.65 15.76
CA VAL A 282 -1.37 -5.04 15.32
C VAL A 282 0.07 -5.45 15.01
N THR A 283 0.53 -6.54 15.60
CA THR A 283 1.93 -6.98 15.47
C THR A 283 2.15 -7.89 14.27
N VAL A 284 3.41 -7.99 13.81
CA VAL A 284 3.82 -8.94 12.75
C VAL A 284 3.45 -10.36 13.11
N GLY A 285 3.74 -10.79 14.35
CA GLY A 285 3.42 -12.14 14.82
C GLY A 285 1.93 -12.46 14.72
N LYS A 286 1.07 -11.52 15.12
CA LYS A 286 -0.40 -11.70 15.05
C LYS A 286 -0.89 -11.97 13.61
N VAL A 287 -0.22 -11.43 12.60
CA VAL A 287 -0.64 -11.53 11.20
C VAL A 287 0.03 -12.69 10.46
N LEU A 288 1.27 -13.05 10.84
CA LEU A 288 2.08 -14.01 10.08
C LEU A 288 2.27 -15.37 10.77
N GLU A 289 2.12 -15.48 12.08
CA GLU A 289 2.48 -16.70 12.84
C GLU A 289 1.71 -17.95 12.41
N LYS A 290 0.48 -17.77 11.91
CA LYS A 290 -0.37 -18.89 11.45
C LYS A 290 -0.25 -19.16 9.95
N LEU A 291 0.68 -18.52 9.25
CA LEU A 291 1.07 -18.95 7.90
C LEU A 291 1.98 -20.19 7.98
N PRO A 292 2.00 -21.04 6.95
CA PRO A 292 2.93 -22.15 6.89
C PRO A 292 4.38 -21.65 7.03
N PRO A 293 5.20 -22.26 7.90
CA PRO A 293 6.60 -21.88 7.99
C PRO A 293 7.33 -22.33 6.72
N LEU A 294 8.22 -21.49 6.21
CA LEU A 294 9.01 -21.77 5.00
C LEU A 294 10.50 -21.59 5.30
N ARG A 295 11.35 -22.34 4.62
CA ARG A 295 12.79 -22.10 4.54
C ARG A 295 13.13 -21.30 3.28
N SER A 296 14.31 -20.69 3.25
CA SER A 296 14.85 -20.20 1.98
C SER A 296 15.35 -21.34 1.10
N SER A 297 15.56 -21.07 -0.18
CA SER A 297 16.45 -21.91 -1.00
C SER A 297 17.92 -21.48 -0.86
N LEU A 298 18.84 -22.32 -1.32
CA LEU A 298 20.26 -22.00 -1.48
C LEU A 298 20.53 -21.41 -2.87
N SER A 299 21.11 -20.21 -2.92
CA SER A 299 21.42 -19.53 -4.20
C SER A 299 22.59 -20.14 -4.97
N ARG A 300 23.40 -20.98 -4.33
CA ARG A 300 24.55 -21.66 -4.93
C ARG A 300 24.53 -23.14 -4.52
N GLY A 301 24.94 -24.00 -5.45
CA GLY A 301 24.95 -25.45 -5.22
C GLY A 301 23.59 -26.10 -5.42
N ARG A 302 23.45 -27.32 -4.88
CA ARG A 302 22.20 -28.09 -4.93
C ARG A 302 21.30 -27.70 -3.76
N ASP A 303 20.10 -27.21 -4.06
CA ASP A 303 19.08 -26.97 -3.03
C ASP A 303 18.35 -28.29 -2.70
N SER A 304 18.40 -28.68 -1.43
CA SER A 304 17.58 -29.74 -0.83
C SER A 304 17.36 -29.41 0.64
N ASN A 305 16.38 -30.05 1.29
CA ASN A 305 16.12 -29.83 2.72
C ASN A 305 17.34 -30.17 3.57
N GLU A 306 18.01 -31.28 3.25
CA GLU A 306 19.24 -31.71 3.92
C GLU A 306 20.39 -30.73 3.68
N ALA A 307 20.61 -30.29 2.43
CA ALA A 307 21.68 -29.35 2.11
C ALA A 307 21.45 -27.99 2.78
N TRP A 308 20.22 -27.46 2.74
CA TRP A 308 19.87 -26.20 3.38
C TRP A 308 19.99 -26.27 4.91
N TYR A 309 19.51 -27.36 5.51
CA TYR A 309 19.62 -27.59 6.94
C TYR A 309 21.09 -27.65 7.38
N THR A 310 21.91 -28.41 6.65
CA THR A 310 23.34 -28.57 6.92
C THR A 310 24.05 -27.24 6.83
N GLU A 311 23.89 -26.52 5.72
CA GLU A 311 24.48 -25.20 5.53
C GLU A 311 24.06 -24.22 6.62
N THR A 312 22.76 -24.15 6.95
CA THR A 312 22.25 -23.23 7.98
C THR A 312 22.83 -23.57 9.37
N CYS A 313 22.93 -24.85 9.71
CA CYS A 313 23.55 -25.29 10.96
C CYS A 313 25.05 -24.98 11.00
N ASP A 314 25.76 -25.20 9.90
CA ASP A 314 27.19 -24.88 9.79
C ASP A 314 27.42 -23.37 9.97
N GLN A 315 26.59 -22.53 9.34
CA GLN A 315 26.66 -21.07 9.51
C GLN A 315 26.37 -20.65 10.96
N LEU A 316 25.41 -21.29 11.61
CA LEU A 316 25.07 -21.05 13.02
C LEU A 316 26.21 -21.50 13.97
N ASP A 317 26.81 -22.65 13.72
CA ASP A 317 27.92 -23.18 14.53
C ASP A 317 29.17 -22.31 14.36
N LEU A 318 29.46 -21.83 13.14
CA LEU A 318 30.52 -20.85 12.87
C LEU A 318 30.28 -19.53 13.61
N LEU A 319 29.05 -19.01 13.55
CA LEU A 319 28.65 -17.79 14.25
C LEU A 319 28.83 -17.94 15.77
N TYR A 320 28.39 -19.07 16.33
CA TYR A 320 28.52 -19.36 17.75
C TYR A 320 29.99 -19.41 18.19
N ARG A 321 30.87 -20.10 17.44
CA ARG A 321 32.32 -20.15 17.73
C ARG A 321 32.95 -18.76 17.71
N GLU A 322 32.69 -17.97 16.66
CA GLU A 322 33.23 -16.61 16.55
C GLU A 322 32.75 -15.71 17.70
N LEU A 323 31.49 -15.87 18.11
CA LEU A 323 30.95 -15.17 19.27
C LEU A 323 31.70 -15.56 20.56
N GLN A 324 32.05 -16.83 20.77
CA GLN A 324 32.80 -17.24 21.97
C GLN A 324 34.22 -16.64 22.00
N GLU A 325 34.93 -16.67 20.89
CA GLU A 325 36.35 -16.31 20.79
C GLU A 325 36.64 -14.81 20.92
N ARG A 326 35.68 -13.93 20.62
CA ARG A 326 35.92 -12.47 20.54
C ARG A 326 35.28 -11.69 21.69
N PRO A 327 35.96 -10.69 22.28
CA PRO A 327 35.33 -9.77 23.22
C PRO A 327 34.26 -8.92 22.50
N PHE A 328 33.04 -8.90 23.03
CA PHE A 328 31.92 -8.14 22.46
C PHE A 328 32.01 -6.68 22.94
N LYS A 329 31.81 -5.70 22.05
CA LYS A 329 31.90 -4.28 22.45
C LYS A 329 30.73 -3.83 23.32
N SER A 330 29.58 -4.50 23.26
CA SER A 330 28.31 -4.09 23.90
C SER A 330 28.06 -4.67 25.31
N GLY A 331 29.12 -5.09 26.03
CA GLY A 331 29.03 -5.61 27.40
C GLY A 331 28.86 -7.14 27.50
N SER A 332 29.23 -7.72 28.65
CA SER A 332 29.28 -9.18 28.89
C SER A 332 27.92 -9.86 28.84
N ASP A 333 26.87 -9.19 29.33
CA ASP A 333 25.57 -9.82 29.58
C ASP A 333 24.78 -10.00 28.27
N SER A 334 24.82 -9.00 27.38
CA SER A 334 24.22 -9.06 26.03
C SER A 334 24.83 -10.17 25.19
N LYS A 335 26.16 -10.37 25.31
CA LYS A 335 26.88 -11.45 24.64
C LYS A 335 26.41 -12.83 25.13
N LEU A 336 26.26 -13.00 26.44
CA LEU A 336 25.80 -14.24 27.04
C LEU A 336 24.38 -14.60 26.58
N LEU A 337 23.45 -13.65 26.62
CA LEU A 337 22.07 -13.87 26.18
C LEU A 337 21.99 -14.24 24.70
N LEU A 338 22.77 -13.57 23.84
CA LEU A 338 22.83 -13.90 22.42
C LEU A 338 23.41 -15.31 22.19
N ALA A 339 24.48 -15.69 22.92
CA ALA A 339 25.05 -17.03 22.83
C ALA A 339 24.05 -18.12 23.25
N MET A 340 23.30 -17.90 24.33
CA MET A 340 22.23 -18.80 24.79
C MET A 340 21.12 -18.93 23.75
N GLU A 341 20.72 -17.82 23.13
CA GLU A 341 19.70 -17.82 22.07
C GLU A 341 20.19 -18.59 20.83
N LEU A 342 21.44 -18.40 20.39
CA LEU A 342 22.00 -19.15 19.26
C LEU A 342 22.03 -20.67 19.52
N GLN A 343 22.38 -21.10 20.73
CA GLN A 343 22.30 -22.52 21.12
C GLN A 343 20.86 -23.02 21.11
N GLN A 344 19.90 -22.21 21.56
CA GLN A 344 18.49 -22.56 21.54
C GLN A 344 17.98 -22.71 20.10
N ILE A 345 18.32 -21.78 19.21
CA ILE A 345 18.02 -21.86 17.78
C ILE A 345 18.61 -23.14 17.18
N ARG A 346 19.86 -23.49 17.52
CA ARG A 346 20.52 -24.71 17.03
C ARG A 346 19.75 -25.98 17.42
N ARG A 347 19.20 -26.02 18.64
CA ARG A 347 18.33 -27.11 19.11
C ARG A 347 16.98 -27.10 18.41
N ASP A 348 16.39 -25.92 18.21
CA ASP A 348 15.10 -25.77 17.55
C ASP A 348 15.16 -26.18 16.07
N MET A 349 16.26 -25.91 15.36
CA MET A 349 16.48 -26.36 13.98
C MET A 349 16.27 -27.87 13.83
N LEU A 350 16.66 -28.70 14.80
CA LEU A 350 16.51 -30.17 14.71
C LEU A 350 15.05 -30.62 14.55
N ASN A 351 14.11 -29.89 15.16
CA ASN A 351 12.71 -30.33 15.26
C ASN A 351 11.72 -29.38 14.58
N LYS A 352 12.13 -28.15 14.27
CA LYS A 352 11.27 -27.07 13.79
C LYS A 352 11.73 -26.45 12.47
N ALA A 353 12.86 -26.89 11.92
CA ALA A 353 13.31 -26.41 10.62
C ALA A 353 12.24 -26.69 9.55
N PRO A 354 11.80 -25.68 8.79
CA PRO A 354 10.86 -25.91 7.71
C PRO A 354 11.53 -26.69 6.58
N ASP A 355 10.74 -27.47 5.87
CA ASP A 355 11.17 -28.39 4.81
C ASP A 355 10.61 -28.01 3.43
N ASP A 356 9.97 -26.84 3.31
CA ASP A 356 9.40 -26.34 2.07
C ASP A 356 9.78 -24.87 1.82
N ILE A 357 9.86 -24.48 0.55
CA ILE A 357 10.16 -23.12 0.09
C ILE A 357 8.91 -22.34 -0.33
N GLY A 358 7.74 -22.99 -0.31
CA GLY A 358 6.47 -22.45 -0.70
C GLY A 358 6.27 -22.47 -2.21
N GLY A 359 5.40 -21.59 -2.70
CA GLY A 359 5.14 -21.46 -4.13
C GLY A 359 4.14 -20.37 -4.47
N LEU A 360 3.95 -20.16 -5.78
CA LEU A 360 2.95 -19.22 -6.29
C LEU A 360 1.53 -19.60 -5.85
N ARG A 361 1.25 -20.90 -5.76
CA ARG A 361 0.02 -21.51 -5.23
C ARG A 361 0.44 -22.61 -4.27
N TYR A 362 0.64 -22.26 -3.01
CA TYR A 362 1.11 -23.20 -1.99
C TYR A 362 -0.09 -23.79 -1.24
N ARG A 363 -0.09 -25.08 -0.89
CA ARG A 363 -1.26 -25.72 -0.27
C ARG A 363 -1.65 -25.03 1.05
N ARG A 364 -2.95 -24.80 1.26
CA ARG A 364 -3.49 -24.20 2.49
C ARG A 364 -4.34 -25.20 3.26
N TYR A 365 -4.26 -25.15 4.59
CA TYR A 365 -5.10 -25.91 5.51
C TYR A 365 -6.02 -24.98 6.31
N GLU A 366 -7.19 -25.48 6.73
CA GLU A 366 -8.23 -24.68 7.40
C GLU A 366 -7.77 -24.06 8.73
N SER A 367 -6.83 -24.72 9.42
CA SER A 367 -6.26 -24.24 10.69
C SER A 367 -5.32 -23.04 10.55
N GLU A 368 -4.96 -22.66 9.33
CA GLU A 368 -3.94 -21.65 9.03
C GLU A 368 -4.53 -20.25 8.79
N GLY A 369 -3.69 -19.23 8.96
CA GLY A 369 -3.99 -17.83 8.60
C GLY A 369 -4.80 -17.02 9.61
N ARG A 370 -5.42 -17.65 10.62
CA ARG A 370 -6.18 -16.92 11.66
C ARG A 370 -5.26 -16.03 12.49
N THR A 371 -5.69 -14.79 12.70
CA THR A 371 -4.97 -13.76 13.46
C THR A 371 -5.41 -13.69 14.93
N GLY A 372 -6.47 -14.40 15.29
CA GLY A 372 -7.10 -14.28 16.62
C GLY A 372 -7.93 -13.00 16.78
N ASP A 373 -8.15 -12.25 15.70
CA ASP A 373 -8.95 -11.03 15.66
C ASP A 373 -10.07 -11.17 14.64
N ARG A 374 -11.32 -11.07 15.11
CA ARG A 374 -12.50 -11.31 14.26
C ARG A 374 -12.66 -10.28 13.13
N GLU A 375 -12.15 -9.06 13.28
CA GLU A 375 -12.23 -8.05 12.22
C GLU A 375 -11.20 -8.35 11.14
N LEU A 376 -9.96 -8.64 11.54
CA LEU A 376 -8.89 -9.01 10.61
C LEU A 376 -9.15 -10.36 9.94
N ASP A 377 -9.67 -11.35 10.66
CA ASP A 377 -9.97 -12.67 10.09
C ASP A 377 -11.05 -12.58 9.01
N ARG A 378 -12.10 -11.77 9.24
CA ARG A 378 -13.11 -11.48 8.20
C ARG A 378 -12.55 -10.71 7.01
N TRP A 379 -11.52 -9.90 7.24
CA TRP A 379 -10.87 -9.12 6.19
C TRP A 379 -9.94 -9.96 5.32
N TYR A 380 -9.14 -10.84 5.93
CA TYR A 380 -8.15 -11.64 5.22
C TYR A 380 -8.70 -12.93 4.63
N LEU A 381 -9.45 -13.70 5.42
CA LEU A 381 -9.68 -15.11 5.13
C LEU A 381 -10.82 -15.29 4.13
N ASP A 382 -10.65 -16.30 3.29
CA ASP A 382 -11.64 -16.73 2.32
C ASP A 382 -11.59 -18.26 2.20
N ASP A 383 -12.64 -18.94 2.64
CA ASP A 383 -12.65 -20.40 2.76
C ASP A 383 -12.71 -21.12 1.38
N ARG A 384 -13.03 -20.38 0.31
CA ARG A 384 -13.02 -20.91 -1.07
C ARG A 384 -11.61 -20.99 -1.66
N LEU A 385 -10.63 -20.33 -1.01
CA LEU A 385 -9.24 -20.35 -1.41
C LEU A 385 -8.50 -21.52 -0.74
N GLN A 386 -8.11 -22.50 -1.54
CA GLN A 386 -7.45 -23.74 -1.11
C GLN A 386 -5.92 -23.65 -1.11
N VAL A 387 -5.38 -22.50 -1.50
CA VAL A 387 -3.93 -22.24 -1.60
C VAL A 387 -3.54 -20.90 -1.00
N TRP A 388 -2.34 -20.80 -0.45
CA TRP A 388 -1.63 -19.55 -0.21
C TRP A 388 -1.08 -19.02 -1.53
N LEU A 389 -1.65 -17.91 -2.01
CA LEU A 389 -1.19 -17.23 -3.21
C LEU A 389 0.07 -16.40 -2.93
N ASN A 390 1.06 -16.49 -3.82
CA ASN A 390 2.32 -15.73 -3.75
C ASN A 390 3.16 -15.98 -2.46
N HIS A 391 3.05 -17.16 -1.85
CA HIS A 391 3.80 -17.50 -0.64
C HIS A 391 5.02 -18.37 -0.98
N GLU A 392 6.03 -17.74 -1.57
CA GLU A 392 7.26 -18.39 -2.02
C GLU A 392 8.48 -17.65 -1.49
N ALA A 393 9.37 -18.38 -0.81
CA ALA A 393 10.63 -17.87 -0.31
C ALA A 393 11.67 -17.72 -1.44
N ARG A 394 12.59 -16.76 -1.27
CA ARG A 394 13.71 -16.58 -2.21
C ARG A 394 14.96 -17.29 -1.72
N GLY A 395 15.87 -17.55 -2.65
CA GLY A 395 17.19 -18.09 -2.32
C GLY A 395 18.10 -17.05 -1.68
N HIS A 396 18.96 -17.52 -0.77
CA HIS A 396 20.02 -16.74 -0.14
C HIS A 396 21.37 -17.45 -0.28
N MET A 397 22.45 -16.66 -0.22
CA MET A 397 23.81 -17.22 -0.13
C MET A 397 24.10 -17.63 1.33
N PRO A 398 25.03 -18.57 1.56
CA PRO A 398 25.43 -18.98 2.92
C PRO A 398 25.74 -17.83 3.89
N SER A 399 26.46 -16.81 3.42
CA SER A 399 26.79 -15.65 4.26
C SER A 399 25.56 -14.84 4.68
N ASP A 400 24.51 -14.80 3.86
CA ASP A 400 23.25 -14.14 4.22
C ASP A 400 22.46 -14.96 5.24
N LEU A 401 22.49 -16.30 5.15
CA LEU A 401 21.88 -17.17 6.16
C LEU A 401 22.48 -16.90 7.54
N ARG A 402 23.81 -16.79 7.63
CA ARG A 402 24.52 -16.41 8.87
C ARG A 402 24.04 -15.07 9.40
N ARG A 403 23.95 -14.05 8.53
CA ARG A 403 23.49 -12.70 8.90
C ARG A 403 22.04 -12.69 9.36
N TYR A 404 21.17 -13.49 8.75
CA TYR A 404 19.75 -13.54 9.10
C TYR A 404 19.52 -14.22 10.44
N VAL A 405 20.19 -15.34 10.70
CA VAL A 405 20.14 -16.02 12.00
C VAL A 405 20.66 -15.09 13.08
N TYR A 406 21.81 -14.41 12.87
CA TYR A 406 22.31 -13.42 13.80
C TYR A 406 21.30 -12.30 14.05
N ALA A 407 20.78 -11.68 12.98
CA ALA A 407 19.89 -10.55 13.09
C ALA A 407 18.58 -10.91 13.82
N ALA A 408 18.00 -12.08 13.52
CA ALA A 408 16.79 -12.58 14.17
C ALA A 408 17.03 -12.93 15.64
N ALA A 409 18.15 -13.59 15.96
CA ALA A 409 18.55 -13.88 17.34
C ALA A 409 18.76 -12.58 18.15
N PHE A 410 19.51 -11.62 17.59
CA PHE A 410 19.72 -10.31 18.19
C PHE A 410 18.38 -9.61 18.43
N ALA A 411 17.51 -9.56 17.42
CA ALA A 411 16.22 -8.90 17.52
C ALA A 411 15.30 -9.51 18.58
N LYS A 412 15.37 -10.83 18.77
CA LYS A 412 14.62 -11.54 19.81
C LYS A 412 15.13 -11.23 21.22
N VAL A 413 16.45 -11.09 21.40
CA VAL A 413 17.07 -10.77 22.70
C VAL A 413 16.96 -9.28 23.03
N ALA A 414 17.28 -8.41 22.09
CA ALA A 414 17.40 -6.97 22.31
C ALA A 414 16.08 -6.20 22.12
N GLY A 415 15.09 -6.79 21.44
CA GLY A 415 13.82 -6.14 21.14
C GLY A 415 13.86 -5.12 19.99
N TYR A 416 14.99 -5.02 19.27
CA TYR A 416 15.15 -4.20 18.07
C TYR A 416 16.15 -4.83 17.08
N SER A 417 16.10 -4.46 15.80
CA SER A 417 17.04 -5.00 14.81
C SER A 417 18.44 -4.40 14.95
N PRO A 418 19.52 -5.17 14.74
CA PRO A 418 20.89 -4.66 14.81
C PRO A 418 21.15 -3.58 13.74
N LYS A 419 21.99 -2.59 14.07
CA LYS A 419 22.31 -1.42 13.25
C LYS A 419 23.82 -1.25 13.05
N GLY A 420 24.22 -1.23 11.79
CA GLY A 420 25.55 -0.89 11.32
C GLY A 420 26.63 -1.83 11.85
N HIS A 421 27.89 -1.43 11.64
CA HIS A 421 29.06 -2.22 12.00
C HIS A 421 29.32 -2.32 13.52
N LEU A 422 28.61 -1.53 14.35
CA LEU A 422 28.76 -1.58 15.80
C LEU A 422 27.95 -2.72 16.42
N GLU A 423 26.79 -3.04 15.85
CA GLU A 423 25.93 -4.15 16.28
C GLU A 423 26.00 -5.35 15.33
N PHE A 424 26.83 -5.26 14.29
CA PHE A 424 27.34 -6.36 13.47
C PHE A 424 28.87 -6.36 13.57
N ASP A 425 29.39 -6.50 14.80
CA ASP A 425 30.81 -6.32 15.13
C ASP A 425 31.67 -7.57 14.86
N LEU A 426 31.05 -8.71 14.52
CA LEU A 426 31.74 -9.91 14.07
C LEU A 426 32.19 -9.75 12.61
N PRO A 427 33.50 -9.85 12.30
CA PRO A 427 33.98 -9.64 10.94
C PRO A 427 33.35 -10.56 9.89
N SER A 428 32.97 -11.78 10.27
CA SER A 428 32.35 -12.70 9.32
C SER A 428 30.94 -12.28 8.88
N LEU A 429 30.31 -11.37 9.63
CA LEU A 429 29.01 -10.79 9.29
C LEU A 429 29.14 -9.55 8.40
N ALA A 430 30.32 -8.93 8.32
CA ALA A 430 30.53 -7.76 7.48
C ALA A 430 30.21 -8.09 6.02
N PRO A 431 29.34 -7.32 5.34
CA PRO A 431 29.08 -7.52 3.93
C PRO A 431 30.22 -6.90 3.10
N GLU A 432 30.52 -7.45 1.93
CA GLU A 432 31.60 -6.98 1.05
C GLU A 432 31.24 -5.66 0.34
N HIS A 433 31.14 -4.56 1.10
CA HIS A 433 30.80 -3.24 0.58
C HIS A 433 31.76 -2.18 1.13
N LYS A 434 32.33 -1.39 0.22
CA LYS A 434 33.29 -0.32 0.52
C LYS A 434 32.77 0.74 1.52
N ASN A 435 31.46 0.85 1.71
CA ASN A 435 30.82 1.86 2.55
C ASN A 435 30.28 1.32 3.89
N TRP A 436 30.56 0.06 4.25
CA TRP A 436 30.00 -0.59 5.46
C TRP A 436 30.30 0.18 6.77
N GLU A 437 31.50 0.74 6.88
CA GLU A 437 31.94 1.49 8.06
C GLU A 437 31.48 2.97 8.05
N SER A 438 30.92 3.46 6.94
CA SER A 438 30.54 4.88 6.79
C SER A 438 29.27 5.28 7.55
N GLY A 439 28.55 4.32 8.14
CA GLY A 439 27.24 4.53 8.77
C GLY A 439 26.07 4.69 7.79
N LYS A 440 26.34 4.82 6.48
CA LYS A 440 25.30 4.77 5.44
C LYS A 440 24.75 3.35 5.32
N PHE A 441 23.42 3.21 5.29
CA PHE A 441 22.71 1.92 5.29
C PHE A 441 22.95 1.06 6.54
N SER A 442 23.03 1.71 7.71
CA SER A 442 23.18 1.00 8.99
C SER A 442 22.03 0.04 9.28
N ASP A 443 20.84 0.25 8.73
CA ASP A 443 19.66 -0.58 8.91
C ASP A 443 19.46 -1.64 7.80
N ARG A 444 20.51 -1.99 7.06
CA ARG A 444 20.44 -2.92 5.90
C ARG A 444 19.86 -4.30 6.23
N PHE A 445 20.23 -4.88 7.38
CA PHE A 445 19.75 -6.18 7.82
C PHE A 445 18.69 -5.98 8.91
N ARG A 446 17.44 -5.88 8.49
CA ARG A 446 16.34 -5.51 9.37
C ARG A 446 15.33 -6.62 9.52
N VAL A 447 15.05 -6.97 10.77
CA VAL A 447 14.09 -7.99 11.17
C VAL A 447 12.75 -7.33 11.42
N GLN A 448 11.70 -7.91 10.86
CA GLN A 448 10.33 -7.48 11.10
C GLN A 448 9.86 -8.06 12.44
N LEU A 449 10.06 -7.31 13.53
CA LEU A 449 9.89 -7.77 14.91
C LEU A 449 8.53 -8.43 15.18
N ARG A 450 8.54 -9.62 15.79
CA ARG A 450 7.32 -10.39 16.09
C ARG A 450 6.28 -9.62 16.88
N ASN A 451 6.72 -8.83 17.87
CA ASN A 451 5.85 -8.17 18.85
C ASN A 451 5.63 -6.67 18.57
N ALA A 452 5.93 -6.20 17.36
CA ALA A 452 5.66 -4.82 16.93
C ALA A 452 5.01 -4.82 15.54
N PRO A 453 4.42 -3.70 15.08
CA PRO A 453 4.05 -3.51 13.69
C PRO A 453 5.27 -3.65 12.77
N SER A 454 5.07 -4.07 11.53
CA SER A 454 6.18 -4.12 10.57
C SER A 454 6.67 -2.72 10.23
N THR A 455 7.88 -2.62 9.69
CA THR A 455 8.33 -1.38 9.05
C THR A 455 7.54 -1.13 7.77
N THR A 456 7.59 0.09 7.25
CA THR A 456 6.99 0.43 5.96
C THR A 456 7.47 -0.53 4.86
N VAL A 457 6.54 -1.28 4.25
CA VAL A 457 6.80 -2.11 3.08
C VAL A 457 6.97 -1.19 1.87
N THR A 458 8.19 -1.12 1.33
CA THR A 458 8.52 -0.28 0.17
C THR A 458 8.64 -1.14 -1.08
N SER A 459 8.50 -0.55 -2.27
CA SER A 459 8.74 -1.29 -3.52
C SER A 459 10.19 -1.77 -3.66
N HIS A 460 11.13 -1.19 -2.92
CA HIS A 460 12.52 -1.63 -2.88
C HIS A 460 12.74 -3.03 -2.27
N ILE A 461 11.74 -3.61 -1.57
CA ILE A 461 11.79 -5.01 -1.09
C ILE A 461 12.09 -6.02 -2.22
N SER A 462 11.75 -5.67 -3.46
CA SER A 462 12.08 -6.46 -4.64
C SER A 462 13.59 -6.61 -4.89
N LYS A 463 14.37 -5.61 -4.49
CA LYS A 463 15.84 -5.54 -4.65
C LYS A 463 16.56 -5.87 -3.35
N ASP A 464 16.07 -5.33 -2.23
CA ASP A 464 16.71 -5.43 -0.92
C ASP A 464 15.87 -6.27 0.05
N GLY A 465 15.96 -7.59 -0.11
CA GLY A 465 15.31 -8.54 0.79
C GLY A 465 15.87 -8.51 2.21
N HIS A 466 17.07 -7.96 2.41
CA HIS A 466 17.75 -7.90 3.71
C HIS A 466 17.05 -6.95 4.69
N TYR A 467 16.24 -6.01 4.18
CA TYR A 467 15.47 -5.08 5.01
C TYR A 467 14.20 -5.73 5.61
N PHE A 468 13.81 -6.91 5.13
CA PHE A 468 12.58 -7.59 5.53
C PHE A 468 12.87 -9.05 5.90
N ILE A 469 13.74 -9.24 6.90
CA ILE A 469 14.06 -10.56 7.46
C ILE A 469 12.88 -11.04 8.33
N HIS A 470 12.51 -12.31 8.18
CA HIS A 470 11.48 -12.95 8.99
C HIS A 470 11.94 -13.03 10.46
N TYR A 471 11.03 -12.83 11.42
CA TYR A 471 11.39 -12.79 12.85
C TYR A 471 11.83 -14.13 13.42
N ASP A 472 11.36 -15.23 12.83
CA ASP A 472 11.68 -16.58 13.26
C ASP A 472 13.05 -17.01 12.70
N PRO A 473 14.09 -17.14 13.56
CA PRO A 473 15.43 -17.49 13.11
C PRO A 473 15.50 -18.89 12.47
N VAL A 474 14.59 -19.80 12.82
CA VAL A 474 14.57 -21.17 12.31
C VAL A 474 14.11 -21.22 10.84
N GLN A 475 13.43 -20.18 10.37
CA GLN A 475 13.03 -20.05 8.96
C GLN A 475 14.13 -19.45 8.08
N CYS A 476 15.11 -18.74 8.69
CA CYS A 476 16.31 -18.16 8.06
C CYS A 476 16.08 -17.60 6.65
N ARG A 477 15.14 -16.65 6.52
CA ARG A 477 14.75 -16.07 5.22
C ARG A 477 14.26 -14.63 5.34
N SER A 478 14.14 -13.97 4.19
CA SER A 478 13.34 -12.76 4.05
C SER A 478 11.85 -13.09 3.91
N LEU A 479 10.99 -12.10 4.10
CA LEU A 479 9.55 -12.21 3.87
C LEU A 479 9.24 -12.55 2.40
N THR A 480 8.16 -13.30 2.21
CA THR A 480 7.50 -13.62 0.95
C THR A 480 6.58 -12.49 0.51
N VAL A 481 6.10 -12.55 -0.74
CA VAL A 481 5.11 -11.59 -1.26
C VAL A 481 3.81 -11.66 -0.44
N ARG A 482 3.32 -12.86 -0.11
CA ARG A 482 2.11 -13.05 0.72
C ARG A 482 2.25 -12.40 2.09
N GLU A 483 3.38 -12.58 2.76
CA GLU A 483 3.60 -11.96 4.07
C GLU A 483 3.62 -10.43 3.98
N ALA A 484 4.33 -9.87 2.99
CA ALA A 484 4.32 -8.44 2.73
C ALA A 484 2.91 -7.93 2.38
N ALA A 485 2.12 -8.70 1.63
CA ALA A 485 0.75 -8.38 1.26
C ALA A 485 -0.19 -8.38 2.47
N ARG A 486 -0.08 -9.36 3.38
CA ARG A 486 -0.83 -9.35 4.65
C ARG A 486 -0.42 -8.16 5.53
N LEU A 487 0.86 -7.81 5.61
CA LEU A 487 1.30 -6.60 6.35
C LEU A 487 0.77 -5.29 5.71
N GLN A 488 0.52 -5.30 4.40
CA GLN A 488 -0.21 -4.26 3.68
C GLN A 488 -1.74 -4.43 3.75
N THR A 489 -2.28 -5.39 4.50
CA THR A 489 -3.73 -5.65 4.61
C THR A 489 -4.43 -6.05 3.31
N PHE A 490 -3.74 -6.67 2.36
CA PHE A 490 -4.42 -7.29 1.22
C PHE A 490 -5.12 -8.59 1.65
N PRO A 491 -6.36 -8.84 1.19
CA PRO A 491 -7.04 -10.12 1.40
C PRO A 491 -6.23 -11.32 0.89
N ASP A 492 -6.43 -12.50 1.48
CA ASP A 492 -5.67 -13.70 1.14
C ASP A 492 -5.96 -14.19 -0.28
N ASN A 493 -7.18 -13.94 -0.77
CA ASN A 493 -7.58 -14.25 -2.14
C ASN A 493 -7.04 -13.26 -3.19
N TYR A 494 -6.33 -12.21 -2.79
CA TYR A 494 -5.77 -11.24 -3.74
C TYR A 494 -4.55 -11.84 -4.47
N PHE A 495 -4.67 -12.08 -5.78
CA PHE A 495 -3.62 -12.73 -6.57
C PHE A 495 -2.75 -11.75 -7.37
N PHE A 496 -1.52 -11.51 -6.92
CA PHE A 496 -0.57 -10.63 -7.62
C PHE A 496 0.04 -11.32 -8.84
N GLN A 497 -0.12 -10.70 -10.00
CA GLN A 497 0.36 -11.16 -11.30
C GLN A 497 1.82 -10.78 -11.54
N GLY A 498 2.46 -11.47 -12.50
CA GLY A 498 3.85 -11.23 -12.91
C GLY A 498 4.88 -12.02 -12.10
N ASN A 499 6.16 -11.70 -12.28
CA ASN A 499 7.24 -12.34 -11.53
C ASN A 499 7.37 -11.78 -10.10
N ARG A 500 8.10 -12.48 -9.23
CA ARG A 500 8.27 -12.10 -7.81
C ARG A 500 8.71 -10.64 -7.60
N THR A 501 9.64 -10.13 -8.41
CA THR A 501 10.11 -8.73 -8.34
C THR A 501 8.96 -7.74 -8.61
N GLN A 502 8.16 -8.00 -9.64
CA GLN A 502 6.99 -7.19 -10.00
C GLN A 502 5.89 -7.28 -8.94
N GLN A 503 5.67 -8.46 -8.36
CA GLN A 503 4.71 -8.64 -7.27
C GLN A 503 5.10 -7.81 -6.02
N PHE A 504 6.39 -7.82 -5.65
CA PHE A 504 6.88 -6.98 -4.56
C PHE A 504 6.76 -5.47 -4.85
N HIS A 505 7.01 -5.04 -6.09
CA HIS A 505 6.78 -3.65 -6.49
C HIS A 505 5.33 -3.23 -6.29
N GLN A 506 4.39 -4.07 -6.73
CA GLN A 506 2.96 -3.86 -6.58
C GLN A 506 2.59 -3.69 -5.09
N VAL A 507 2.94 -4.67 -4.25
CA VAL A 507 2.65 -4.64 -2.81
C VAL A 507 3.27 -3.40 -2.14
N GLY A 508 4.52 -3.05 -2.44
CA GLY A 508 5.19 -1.91 -1.80
C GLY A 508 4.65 -0.53 -2.17
N ASN A 509 4.15 -0.38 -3.42
CA ASN A 509 3.59 0.88 -3.91
C ASN A 509 2.14 1.11 -3.45
N ALA A 510 1.41 0.06 -3.07
CA ALA A 510 0.01 0.17 -2.69
C ALA A 510 -0.24 0.95 -1.39
N VAL A 511 -1.45 1.48 -1.27
CA VAL A 511 -2.06 1.88 0.00
C VAL A 511 -2.65 0.63 0.67
N PRO A 512 -2.54 0.46 2.01
CA PRO A 512 -3.16 -0.66 2.68
C PRO A 512 -4.69 -0.70 2.45
N PRO A 513 -5.26 -1.77 1.86
CA PRO A 513 -6.70 -1.81 1.55
C PRO A 513 -7.63 -1.63 2.77
N LEU A 514 -7.26 -2.14 3.94
CA LEU A 514 -8.07 -1.95 5.15
C LEU A 514 -8.06 -0.48 5.61
N LEU A 515 -6.93 0.23 5.44
CA LEU A 515 -6.88 1.68 5.71
C LEU A 515 -7.77 2.43 4.72
N ALA A 516 -7.69 2.08 3.44
CA ALA A 516 -8.53 2.67 2.40
C ALA A 516 -10.03 2.43 2.67
N ALA A 517 -10.43 1.26 3.18
CA ALA A 517 -11.82 0.99 3.56
C ALA A 517 -12.30 1.87 4.73
N LYS A 518 -11.43 2.20 5.68
CA LYS A 518 -11.74 3.14 6.78
C LYS A 518 -11.91 4.57 6.26
N ILE A 519 -11.11 4.97 5.27
CA ILE A 519 -11.26 6.26 4.59
C ILE A 519 -12.58 6.29 3.80
N ALA A 520 -12.91 5.21 3.10
CA ALA A 520 -14.14 5.09 2.34
C ALA A 520 -15.39 5.25 3.24
N ALA A 521 -15.35 4.77 4.48
CA ALA A 521 -16.42 4.99 5.46
C ALA A 521 -16.65 6.48 5.76
N ILE A 522 -15.58 7.25 5.93
CA ILE A 522 -15.64 8.70 6.15
C ILE A 522 -16.20 9.41 4.90
N VAL A 523 -15.70 9.03 3.72
CA VAL A 523 -16.16 9.60 2.44
C VAL A 523 -17.64 9.32 2.20
N ALA A 524 -18.12 8.11 2.48
CA ALA A 524 -19.54 7.77 2.37
C ALA A 524 -20.39 8.68 3.29
N GLY A 525 -19.95 8.87 4.53
CA GLY A 525 -20.63 9.77 5.48
C GLY A 525 -20.68 11.24 5.02
N VAL A 526 -19.61 11.74 4.40
CA VAL A 526 -19.57 13.09 3.82
C VAL A 526 -20.58 13.22 2.68
N VAL A 527 -20.60 12.25 1.76
CA VAL A 527 -21.54 12.25 0.61
C VAL A 527 -22.98 12.18 1.11
N ASP A 528 -23.28 11.33 2.10
CA ASP A 528 -24.63 11.19 2.67
C ASP A 528 -25.14 12.48 3.34
N LYS A 529 -24.29 13.15 4.11
CA LYS A 529 -24.64 14.44 4.73
C LYS A 529 -24.88 15.53 3.68
N GLY A 530 -24.07 15.55 2.61
CA GLY A 530 -24.25 16.48 1.49
C GLY A 530 -25.60 16.32 0.78
N HIS A 531 -26.07 15.08 0.60
CA HIS A 531 -27.37 14.81 -0.04
C HIS A 531 -28.54 15.30 0.79
N ARG A 532 -28.50 15.06 2.10
CA ARG A 532 -29.55 15.52 3.02
C ARG A 532 -29.66 17.03 3.04
N SER A 533 -28.53 17.74 3.04
CA SER A 533 -28.53 19.21 3.01
C SER A 533 -29.19 19.79 1.75
N ILE A 534 -29.03 19.14 0.59
CA ILE A 534 -29.66 19.58 -0.67
C ILE A 534 -31.16 19.28 -0.66
N ALA A 535 -31.55 18.08 -0.21
CA ALA A 535 -32.97 17.71 -0.10
C ALA A 535 -33.72 18.59 0.92
N ASP A 536 -33.13 18.86 2.08
CA ASP A 536 -33.73 19.71 3.12
C ASP A 536 -33.79 21.19 2.69
N ALA A 537 -32.94 21.63 1.77
CA ALA A 537 -33.01 22.97 1.18
C ALA A 537 -34.09 23.09 0.10
N ALA A 538 -34.33 22.02 -0.68
CA ALA A 538 -35.38 21.97 -1.70
C ALA A 538 -36.80 21.90 -1.11
N ASP A 539 -36.95 21.37 0.11
CA ASP A 539 -38.24 21.26 0.82
C ASP A 539 -38.59 22.49 1.68
N ARG A 540 -37.79 23.56 1.66
CA ARG A 540 -38.18 24.82 2.30
C ARG A 540 -39.19 25.56 1.42
N PRO A 541 -40.43 25.81 1.88
CA PRO A 541 -41.35 26.64 1.12
C PRO A 541 -40.73 28.02 0.95
N GLU A 542 -40.73 28.53 -0.29
CA GLU A 542 -40.41 29.93 -0.57
C GLU A 542 -41.23 30.80 0.40
N VAL A 543 -40.54 31.42 1.36
CA VAL A 543 -41.15 32.47 2.17
C VAL A 543 -41.34 33.62 1.19
N LEU A 544 -42.52 33.68 0.59
CA LEU A 544 -43.02 34.87 -0.07
C LEU A 544 -42.96 36.00 0.95
N ASP A 545 -42.01 36.88 0.75
CA ASP A 545 -41.84 38.12 1.50
C ASP A 545 -43.18 38.88 1.46
N ALA A 546 -43.84 38.93 2.62
CA ALA A 546 -45.01 39.75 2.81
C ALA A 546 -44.59 41.04 3.53
N ARG A 547 -44.36 42.06 2.69
CA ARG A 547 -44.39 43.53 2.92
C ARG A 547 -43.06 44.25 3.05
#